data_AF-A0A5K7ZB11-F1
#
_entry.id   AF-A0A5K7ZB11-F1
#
_cell.length_a   1.000
_cell.length_b   1.000
_cell.length_c   1.000
_cell.angle_alpha   90.00
_cell.angle_beta   90.00
_cell.angle_gamma   90.00
#
_symmetry.space_group_name_H-M   'P 1'
#
loop_
_entity.id
_entity.type
_entity.pdbx_description
1 polymer ?
#
loop_
_entity_poly.entity_id
_entity_poly.type
_entity_poly.pdbx_seq_one_letter_code
_entity_poly.pdbx_strand_id
1 'polypeptide(L)' 'METLLEIIKSTLESGDDVLVSGFGKFCVKHKWARKGRNPATGESAILPARRVVTFKCSGQLRAKVNGSKS' A
#
# COMPACT_ATOMS: atom_id res chain seq x y z
N MET A 1 15.11 -15.34 3.12
CA MET A 1 14.01 -14.40 3.43
C MET A 1 14.29 -13.03 2.83
N GLU A 2 15.51 -12.50 2.98
CA GLU A 2 15.94 -11.20 2.43
C GLU A 2 15.75 -11.08 0.92
N THR A 3 16.02 -12.14 0.15
CA THR A 3 15.82 -12.15 -1.32
C THR A 3 14.39 -11.85 -1.75
N LEU A 4 13.39 -12.35 -1.01
CA LEU A 4 11.98 -12.06 -1.31
C LEU A 4 11.65 -10.59 -1.09
N LEU A 5 12.14 -10.01 0.00
CA LEU A 5 11.95 -8.59 0.29
C LEU A 5 12.66 -7.71 -0.75
N GLU A 6 13.82 -8.13 -1.24
CA GLU A 6 14.54 -7.43 -2.31
C GLU A 6 13.74 -7.41 -3.61
N ILE A 7 13.19 -8.56 -4.02
CA ILE A 7 12.33 -8.67 -5.21
C ILE A 7 11.09 -7.77 -5.07
N ILE A 8 10.47 -7.75 -3.88
CA ILE A 8 9.31 -6.89 -3.62
C ILE A 8 9.70 -5.41 -3.75
N LYS A 9 10.83 -5.00 -3.15
CA LYS A 9 11.31 -3.61 -3.24
C LYS A 9 11.56 -3.19 -4.68
N SER A 10 12.36 -3.95 -5.43
CA SER A 10 12.72 -3.59 -6.81
C SER A 10 11.51 -3.53 -7.73
N THR A 11 10.55 -4.45 -7.58
CA THR A 11 9.30 -4.45 -8.35
C THR A 11 8.42 -3.24 -8.00
N LEU A 12 8.32 -2.85 -6.72
CA LEU A 12 7.55 -1.68 -6.33
C LEU A 12 8.23 -0.36 -6.75
N GLU A 13 9.56 -0.33 -6.80
CA GLU A 13 10.34 0.81 -7.30
C GLU A 13 10.10 1.06 -8.79
N SER A 14 10.05 0.00 -9.61
CA SER A 14 9.71 0.10 -11.04
C SER A 14 8.31 0.66 -11.29
N GLY A 15 7.40 0.50 -10.31
CA GLY A 15 6.00 0.93 -10.43
C GLY A 15 5.02 -0.22 -10.60
N ASP A 16 5.53 -1.44 -10.64
CA ASP A 16 4.72 -2.63 -10.80
C ASP A 16 4.14 -3.10 -9.46
N ASP A 17 3.01 -3.79 -9.55
CA ASP A 17 2.36 -4.38 -8.39
C ASP A 17 2.92 -5.79 -8.11
N VAL A 18 2.96 -6.19 -6.83
CA VAL A 18 3.35 -7.56 -6.44
C VAL A 18 2.16 -8.28 -5.82
N LEU A 19 1.79 -9.43 -6.39
CA LEU A 19 0.80 -10.34 -5.83
C LEU A 19 1.51 -11.52 -5.15
N VAL A 20 1.26 -11.69 -3.85
CA VAL A 20 1.64 -12.89 -3.10
C VAL A 20 0.36 -13.70 -2.90
N SER A 21 0.20 -14.78 -3.68
CA SER A 21 -1.01 -15.60 -3.66
C SER A 21 -1.35 -16.09 -2.25
N GLY A 22 -2.63 -16.08 -1.90
CA GLY A 22 -3.11 -16.41 -0.55
C GLY A 22 -2.80 -15.36 0.54
N PHE A 23 -1.83 -14.47 0.34
CA PHE A 23 -1.42 -13.47 1.32
C PHE A 23 -2.01 -12.08 1.04
N GLY A 24 -1.76 -11.53 -0.15
CA GLY A 24 -2.24 -10.20 -0.52
C GLY A 24 -1.47 -9.57 -1.67
N LYS A 25 -1.80 -8.32 -1.97
CA LYS A 25 -1.23 -7.56 -3.09
C LYS A 25 -0.64 -6.24 -2.61
N PHE A 26 0.63 -6.00 -2.90
CA PHE A 26 1.25 -4.69 -2.80
C PHE A 26 0.99 -3.94 -4.10
N CYS A 27 0.45 -2.72 -4.00
CA CYS A 27 0.14 -1.89 -5.17
C CYS A 27 0.83 -0.54 -5.07
N VAL A 28 1.43 -0.08 -6.16
CA VAL A 28 1.93 1.28 -6.30
C VAL A 28 0.78 2.17 -6.78
N LYS A 29 0.52 3.27 -6.06
CA LYS A 29 -0.52 4.24 -6.43
C LYS A 29 0.04 5.63 -6.58
N HIS A 30 -0.36 6.30 -7.65
CA HIS A 30 -0.14 7.73 -7.81
C HIS A 30 -1.20 8.51 -7.03
N LYS A 31 -0.73 9.37 -6.14
CA LYS A 31 -1.55 10.35 -5.43
C LYS A 31 -1.29 11.70 -6.04
N TRP A 32 -2.35 12.34 -6.51
CA TRP A 32 -2.31 13.66 -7.12
C TRP A 32 -2.15 14.73 -6.03
N ALA A 33 -1.57 15.86 -6.41
CA ALA A 33 -1.48 16.99 -5.50
C ALA A 33 -2.88 17.44 -5.11
N ARG A 34 -3.09 17.73 -3.84
CA ARG A 34 -4.40 18.15 -3.33
C ARG A 34 -4.25 19.10 -2.16
N LYS A 35 -5.23 19.98 -1.97
CA LYS A 35 -5.33 20.78 -0.75
C LYS A 35 -5.67 19.86 0.43
N GLY A 36 -4.96 20.08 1.52
CA GLY A 36 -5.20 19.48 2.82
C GLY A 36 -5.19 20.55 3.90
N ARG A 37 -5.30 20.12 5.15
CA ARG A 37 -5.30 20.99 6.33
C ARG A 37 -4.30 20.44 7.33
N ASN A 38 -3.49 21.30 7.92
CA ASN A 38 -2.66 20.91 9.06
C ASN A 38 -3.60 20.55 10.23
N PRO A 39 -3.60 19.32 10.77
CA PRO A 39 -4.49 18.94 11.85
C PRO A 39 -4.29 19.76 13.13
N ALA A 40 -3.09 20.32 13.36
CA ALA A 40 -2.76 21.06 14.58
C ALA A 40 -3.17 22.54 14.51
N THR A 41 -2.94 23.22 13.38
CA THR A 41 -3.21 24.68 13.24
C THR A 41 -4.48 24.97 12.45
N GLY A 42 -4.96 24.02 11.66
CA GLY A 42 -6.09 24.23 10.78
C GLY A 42 -5.76 25.04 9.52
N GLU A 43 -4.50 25.35 9.25
CA GLU A 43 -4.12 26.10 8.05
C GLU A 43 -4.16 25.22 6.80
N SER A 44 -4.46 25.85 5.66
CA SER A 44 -4.45 25.16 4.36
C SER A 44 -3.02 24.86 3.93
N ALA A 45 -2.76 23.60 3.56
CA ALA A 45 -1.47 23.17 3.03
C ALA A 45 -1.67 22.38 1.73
N ILE A 46 -0.77 22.54 0.77
CA ILE A 46 -0.77 21.70 -0.44
C ILE A 46 0.00 20.43 -0.11
N LEU A 47 -0.67 19.30 -0.29
CA LEU A 47 -0.03 18.00 -0.21
C LEU A 47 0.45 17.63 -1.62
N PRO A 48 1.77 17.51 -1.85
CA PRO A 48 2.31 17.31 -3.20
C PRO A 48 1.93 15.94 -3.76
N ALA A 49 1.99 15.84 -5.09
CA ALA A 49 1.85 14.58 -5.79
C ALA A 49 2.97 13.63 -5.39
N ARG A 50 2.65 12.34 -5.23
CA ARG A 50 3.62 11.31 -4.82
C ARG A 50 3.16 9.92 -5.21
N ARG A 51 4.09 8.97 -5.23
CA ARG A 51 3.78 7.54 -5.24
C ARG A 51 3.63 7.03 -3.81
N VAL A 52 2.69 6.13 -3.60
CA VAL A 52 2.51 5.43 -2.32
C VAL A 52 2.38 3.94 -2.57
N VAL A 53 2.95 3.12 -1.69
CA VAL A 53 2.69 1.68 -1.67
C VAL A 53 1.49 1.43 -0.77
N THR A 54 0.57 0.58 -1.23
CA THR A 54 -0.58 0.11 -0.45
C THR A 54 -0.60 -1.41 -0.42
N PHE A 55 -0.88 -2.00 0.73
CA PHE A 55 -1.10 -3.44 0.84
C PHE A 55 -2.61 -3.74 0.89
N LYS A 56 -3.05 -4.67 0.06
CA LYS A 56 -4.40 -5.23 0.06
C LYS A 56 -4.33 -6.67 0.57
N CYS A 57 -4.80 -6.89 1.79
CA CYS A 57 -4.91 -8.21 2.39
C CYS A 57 -5.86 -9.12 1.58
N SER A 58 -5.45 -10.36 1.33
CA SER A 58 -6.27 -11.35 0.63
C SER A 58 -7.54 -11.69 1.43
N GLY A 59 -8.57 -12.19 0.76
CA GLY A 59 -9.76 -12.71 1.43
C GLY A 59 -9.42 -13.86 2.38
N GLN A 60 -8.55 -14.79 1.96
CA GLN A 60 -8.13 -15.93 2.76
C GLN A 60 -7.39 -15.51 4.04
N LEU A 61 -6.43 -14.58 3.94
CA LEU A 61 -5.68 -14.09 5.10
C LEU A 61 -6.61 -13.36 6.06
N ARG A 62 -7.50 -12.50 5.55
CA ARG A 62 -8.51 -11.81 6.36
C ARG A 62 -9.44 -12.78 7.08
N ALA A 63 -9.91 -13.82 6.38
CA ALA A 63 -10.79 -14.82 6.96
C ALA A 63 -10.10 -15.60 8.09
N LYS A 64 -8.84 -16.01 7.87
CA LYS A 64 -8.01 -16.67 8.89
C LYS A 64 -7.80 -15.81 10.12
N VAL A 65 -7.49 -14.51 9.94
CA VAL A 65 -7.29 -13.57 11.06
C VAL A 65 -8.58 -13.34 11.85
N ASN A 66 -9.72 -13.29 11.17
CA ASN A 66 -11.02 -13.06 11.81
C ASN A 66 -11.71 -14.34 12.31
N GLY A 67 -11.10 -15.51 12.13
CA GLY A 67 -11.68 -16.80 12.54
C GLY A 67 -12.92 -17.24 11.74
N SER A 68 -13.27 -16.55 10.65
CA SER A 68 -14.36 -16.98 9.76
C SER A 68 -13.89 -18.15 8.88
N LYS A 69 -14.58 -19.29 8.93
CA LYS A 69 -14.31 -20.40 8.00
C LYS A 69 -14.55 -19.93 6.56
N SER A 70 -13.57 -20.20 5.70
CA SER A 70 -13.66 -20.00 4.25
C SER A 70 -14.76 -20.86 3.63
#